data_AF-A0A450VZN8-F1
#
_entry.id   AF-A0A450VZN8-F1
#
_cell.length_a   1.000
_cell.length_b   1.000
_cell.length_c   1.000
_cell.angle_alpha   90.00
_cell.angle_beta   90.00
_cell.angle_gamma   90.00
#
_symmetry.space_group_name_H-M   'P 1'
#
loop_
_entity.id
_entity.type
_entity.pdbx_description
1 polymer ?
#
loop_
_entity_poly.entity_id
_entity_poly.type
_entity_poly.pdbx_seq_one_letter_code
_entity_poly.pdbx_strand_id
1 'polypeptide(L)'
;MKDPFSILGLDETATKKDIMARVAQALRDDRYDAKTIATAQKTLFNPSTRAQAEFRYRIDFGPYAEEIPEPLNEDCSIERLLL
;
A
#
# COMPACT_ATOMS: atom_id res chain seq x y z
N MET A 1 -7.03 0.60 -6.03
CA MET A 1 -6.62 2.01 -5.82
C MET A 1 -5.15 2.12 -6.18
N LYS A 2 -4.72 3.17 -6.88
CA LYS A 2 -3.29 3.40 -7.17
C LYS A 2 -2.59 3.94 -5.92
N ASP A 3 -1.27 3.76 -5.82
CA ASP A 3 -0.48 4.29 -4.70
C ASP A 3 -0.48 5.83 -4.72
N PRO A 4 -1.10 6.50 -3.73
CA PRO A 4 -1.19 7.96 -3.70
C PRO A 4 0.16 8.64 -3.47
N PHE A 5 1.11 7.98 -2.81
CA PHE A 5 2.45 8.50 -2.58
C PHE A 5 3.23 8.56 -3.90
N SER A 6 3.17 7.48 -4.69
CA SER A 6 3.78 7.46 -6.03
C SER A 6 3.15 8.46 -6.99
N ILE A 7 1.82 8.67 -6.93
CA ILE A 7 1.13 9.66 -7.77
C ILE A 7 1.66 11.08 -7.50
N LEU A 8 1.90 11.43 -6.24
CA LEU A 8 2.39 12.76 -5.87
C LEU A 8 3.92 12.84 -5.74
N GLY A 9 4.65 11.74 -5.92
CA GLY A 9 6.10 11.69 -5.74
C GLY A 9 6.54 12.05 -4.32
N LEU A 10 5.89 11.43 -3.33
CA LEU A 10 6.12 11.65 -1.90
C LEU A 10 6.53 10.36 -1.20
N ASP A 11 7.19 10.52 -0.06
CA ASP A 11 7.40 9.47 0.95
C ASP A 11 6.44 9.64 2.14
N GLU A 12 6.48 8.69 3.08
CA GLU A 12 5.65 8.64 4.28
C GLU A 12 5.91 9.79 5.27
N THR A 13 7.05 10.47 5.18
CA THR A 13 7.39 11.60 6.06
C THR A 13 6.79 12.94 5.60
N ALA A 14 6.19 12.96 4.40
CA ALA A 14 5.67 14.16 3.75
C ALA A 14 4.64 14.91 4.60
N THR A 15 4.83 16.21 4.79
CA THR A 15 3.88 17.06 5.51
C THR A 15 2.68 17.45 4.64
N LYS A 16 1.64 18.03 5.25
CA LYS A 16 0.51 18.61 4.49
C LYS A 16 0.96 19.70 3.50
N LYS A 17 2.01 20.45 3.84
CA LYS A 17 2.59 21.47 2.95
C LYS A 17 3.22 20.82 1.72
N ASP A 18 3.97 19.73 1.91
CA ASP A 18 4.62 18.99 0.82
C ASP A 18 3.57 18.38 -0.11
N ILE A 19 2.49 17.84 0.46
CA ILE A 19 1.36 17.31 -0.32
C ILE A 19 0.78 18.39 -1.24
N MET A 20 0.49 19.59 -0.73
CA MET A 20 -0.05 20.67 -1.56
C MET A 20 0.91 21.13 -2.64
N ALA A 21 2.21 21.25 -2.32
CA ALA A 21 3.23 21.61 -3.29
C ALA A 21 3.30 20.59 -4.45
N ARG A 22 3.25 19.30 -4.11
CA ARG A 22 3.28 18.22 -5.11
C ARG A 22 1.99 18.08 -5.91
N VAL A 23 0.83 18.34 -5.33
CA VAL A 23 -0.44 18.42 -6.07
C VAL A 23 -0.35 19.50 -7.14
N ALA A 24 0.12 20.69 -6.77
CA ALA A 24 0.27 21.80 -7.71
C ALA A 24 1.29 21.45 -8.82
N GLN A 25 2.37 20.75 -8.48
CA GLN A 25 3.33 20.25 -9.47
C GLN A 25 2.71 19.21 -10.41
N ALA A 26 2.05 18.18 -9.86
CA ALA A 26 1.45 17.10 -10.65
C ALA A 26 0.38 17.60 -11.64
N LEU A 27 -0.38 18.64 -11.26
CA LEU A 27 -1.35 19.28 -12.15
C LEU A 27 -0.69 20.05 -13.30
N ARG A 28 0.50 20.65 -13.08
CA ARG A 28 1.25 21.33 -14.13
C ARG A 28 1.94 20.35 -15.07
N ASP A 29 2.44 19.25 -14.52
CA ASP A 29 3.19 18.25 -15.26
C ASP A 29 2.28 17.37 -16.16
N ASP A 30 0.96 17.43 -15.96
CA ASP A 30 -0.09 16.71 -16.71
C ASP A 30 0.14 15.19 -16.84
N ARG A 31 0.91 14.61 -15.91
CA ARG A 31 1.25 13.18 -15.91
C ARG A 31 0.10 12.28 -15.44
N TYR A 32 -0.82 12.83 -14.66
CA TYR A 32 -1.99 12.14 -14.14
C TYR A 32 -3.20 13.05 -14.35
N ASP A 33 -4.37 12.45 -14.59
CA ASP A 33 -5.60 13.21 -14.68
C ASP A 33 -5.93 13.89 -13.34
N ALA A 34 -6.61 15.04 -13.39
CA ALA A 34 -6.93 15.83 -12.22
C ALA A 34 -7.73 15.06 -11.15
N LYS A 35 -8.58 14.10 -11.55
CA LYS A 35 -9.37 13.27 -10.63
C LYS A 35 -8.47 12.30 -9.87
N THR A 36 -7.49 11.70 -10.53
CA THR A 36 -6.47 10.85 -9.89
C THR A 36 -5.64 11.67 -8.88
N ILE A 37 -5.21 12.87 -9.25
CA ILE A 37 -4.44 13.76 -8.36
C ILE A 37 -5.27 14.16 -7.14
N ALA A 38 -6.53 14.59 -7.34
CA ALA A 38 -7.43 14.97 -6.26
C ALA A 38 -7.73 13.80 -5.31
N THR A 39 -7.84 12.59 -5.85
CA THR A 39 -8.03 11.38 -5.04
C THR A 39 -6.80 11.10 -4.18
N ALA A 40 -5.59 11.18 -4.75
CA ALA A 40 -4.35 11.00 -4.01
C ALA A 40 -4.18 12.06 -2.90
N GLN A 41 -4.46 13.33 -3.22
CA GLN A 41 -4.48 14.42 -2.24
C GLN A 41 -5.44 14.09 -1.09
N LYS A 42 -6.70 13.77 -1.40
CA LYS A 42 -7.73 13.49 -0.39
C LYS A 42 -7.31 12.35 0.54
N THR A 43 -6.72 11.29 -0.02
CA THR A 43 -6.22 10.15 0.75
C THR A 43 -5.10 10.54 1.71
N LEU A 44 -4.13 11.34 1.25
CA LEU A 44 -2.97 11.71 2.09
C LEU A 44 -3.25 12.88 3.04
N PHE A 45 -4.30 13.66 2.80
CA PHE A 45 -4.71 14.76 3.70
C PHE A 45 -5.50 14.28 4.93
N ASN A 46 -6.27 13.21 4.80
CA ASN A 46 -7.04 12.64 5.90
C ASN A 46 -6.16 11.64 6.68
N PRO A 47 -5.97 11.82 8.01
CA PRO A 47 -5.06 10.98 8.80
C PRO A 47 -5.41 9.48 8.75
N SER A 48 -6.69 9.13 8.82
CA SER A 48 -7.12 7.73 8.85
C SER A 48 -6.89 7.03 7.51
N THR A 49 -7.18 7.70 6.39
CA THR A 49 -6.92 7.13 5.07
C THR A 49 -5.44 7.15 4.71
N ARG A 50 -4.67 8.12 5.24
CA ARG A 50 -3.22 8.16 5.11
C ARG A 50 -2.57 6.97 5.81
N ALA A 51 -2.92 6.69 7.06
CA ALA A 51 -2.39 5.55 7.80
C ALA A 51 -2.66 4.22 7.07
N GLN A 52 -3.86 4.06 6.48
CA GLN A 52 -4.16 2.89 5.64
C GLN A 52 -3.29 2.81 4.38
N ALA A 53 -3.01 3.96 3.74
CA ALA A 53 -2.13 4.00 2.58
C ALA A 53 -0.66 3.72 2.95
N GLU A 54 -0.17 4.23 4.07
CA GLU A 54 1.17 3.94 4.60
C GLU A 54 1.32 2.45 4.86
N PHE A 55 0.38 1.86 5.61
CA PHE A 55 0.37 0.42 5.87
C PHE A 55 0.38 -0.40 4.57
N ARG A 56 -0.42 0.00 3.59
CA ARG A 56 -0.59 -0.76 2.35
C ARG A 56 0.59 -0.63 1.38
N TYR A 57 1.23 0.53 1.30
CA TYR A 57 2.19 0.84 0.23
C TYR A 57 3.62 1.14 0.71
N ARG A 58 3.83 1.34 2.02
CA ARG A 58 5.13 1.79 2.56
C ARG A 58 5.75 0.79 3.54
N ILE A 59 5.02 -0.24 3.96
CA ILE A 59 5.57 -1.30 4.79
C ILE A 59 6.17 -2.40 3.89
N ASP A 60 7.41 -2.76 4.18
CA ASP A 60 8.06 -3.95 3.62
C ASP A 60 7.74 -5.17 4.50
N PHE A 61 7.02 -6.13 3.93
CA PHE A 61 6.70 -7.39 4.59
C PHE A 61 7.73 -8.49 4.32
N GLY A 62 8.72 -8.26 3.45
CA GLY A 62 9.77 -9.22 3.11
C GLY A 62 10.47 -9.85 4.34
N PRO A 63 10.83 -9.07 5.37
CA PRO A 63 11.44 -9.61 6.60
C PRO A 63 10.56 -10.56 7.41
N TYR A 64 9.25 -10.59 7.16
CA TYR A 64 8.27 -11.43 7.86
C TYR A 64 7.73 -12.57 6.99
N ALA A 65 8.23 -12.71 5.76
CA ALA A 65 7.82 -13.80 4.89
C ALA A 65 8.32 -15.13 5.46
N GLU A 66 7.40 -15.98 5.88
CA GLU A 66 7.71 -17.38 6.18
C GLU A 66 7.83 -18.17 4.88
N GLU A 67 8.66 -19.21 4.88
CA GLU A 67 8.71 -20.15 3.78
C GLU A 67 7.33 -20.80 3.61
N ILE A 68 6.89 -20.94 2.36
CA ILE A 68 5.62 -21.61 2.06
C ILE A 68 5.73 -23.01 2.68
N PRO A 69 4.81 -23.42 3.58
CA PRO A 69 4.86 -24.75 4.15
C PRO A 69 4.91 -25.77 3.02
N GLU A 70 5.73 -26.82 3.19
CA GLU A 70 5.71 -27.94 2.25
C GLU A 70 4.25 -28.40 2.07
N PRO A 71 3.81 -28.63 0.82
CA PRO A 71 2.45 -29.11 0.59
C PRO A 71 2.26 -30.36 1.43
N LEU A 72 1.18 -30.40 2.20
CA LEU A 72 0.80 -31.60 2.93
C LEU A 72 0.71 -32.73 1.90
N ASN A 73 1.67 -33.63 1.92
CA ASN A 73 1.57 -34.89 1.21
C ASN A 73 0.25 -35.52 1.69
N GLU A 74 -0.70 -35.71 0.77
CA GLU A 74 -2.01 -36.31 1.05
C GLU A 74 -1.88 -37.81 1.36
N ASP A 75 -1.01 -38.17 2.31
CA ASP A 75 -1.05 -39.47 2.99
C ASP A 75 -1.69 -39.24 4.36
N CYS A 76 -2.93 -38.74 4.36
CA CYS A 76 -3.80 -38.85 5.53
C CYS A 76 -4.24 -40.30 5.65
N SER A 77 -3.32 -41.19 6.06
CA SER A 77 -3.69 -42.53 6.47
C SER A 77 -4.49 -42.40 7.77
N ILE A 78 -5.80 -42.59 7.67
CA ILE A 78 -6.78 -42.67 8.78
C ILE A 78 -6.46 -43.82 9.77
N GLU A 79 -5.33 -44.52 9.62
CA GLU A 79 -4.96 -45.66 10.46
C GLU A 79 -4.55 -45.31 11.89
N ARG A 80 -4.31 -44.03 12.24
CA ARG A 80 -4.01 -43.62 13.62
C ARG A 80 -5.20 -43.18 14.46
N LEU A 81 -6.43 -43.21 13.92
CA LEU A 81 -7.65 -42.83 14.66
C LEU A 81 -8.45 -44.01 15.23
N LEU A 82 -7.92 -45.24 15.17
CA LEU A 82 -8.60 -46.45 15.68
C LEU A 82 -7.78 -47.25 16.71
N LEU A 83 -7.24 -46.58 17.73
CA LEU A 83 -6.78 -47.24 18.96
C LEU A 83 -7.40 -46.61 20.20
#